data_AF-A0A327SCA8-F1
#
_entry.id   AF-A0A327SCA8-F1
#
_cell.length_a   1.000
_cell.length_b   1.000
_cell.length_c   1.000
_cell.angle_alpha   90.00
_cell.angle_beta   90.00
_cell.angle_gamma   90.00
#
_symmetry.space_group_name_H-M   'P 1'
#
loop_
_entity.id
_entity.type
_entity.pdbx_description
1 polymer ?
#
loop_
_entity_poly.entity_id
_entity_poly.type
_entity_poly.pdbx_seq_one_letter_code
_entity_poly.pdbx_strand_id
1 'polypeptide(L)'
;MALFAALFSIIPYVGNIIGGGIAVVLSYLYAGTTPALIVIGVISIAQLEENYILTPWIIGDEIDLNPFITVFGIILFSMLWGTVGAIIALPLVGVIKVIYEHAKGMEAYAYLLKKKE
;
A
#
# COMPACT_ATOMS: atom_id res chain seq x y z
N MET A 1 18.75 -11.24 5.35
CA MET A 1 18.54 -9.86 4.89
C MET A 1 17.61 -9.78 3.68
N ALA A 2 17.87 -10.50 2.57
CA ALA A 2 17.01 -10.46 1.37
C ALA A 2 15.54 -10.89 1.61
N LEU A 3 15.28 -11.91 2.44
CA LEU A 3 13.92 -12.36 2.76
C LEU A 3 13.13 -11.31 3.58
N PHE A 4 13.80 -10.64 4.52
CA PHE A 4 13.21 -9.56 5.31
C PHE A 4 13.00 -8.30 4.47
N ALA A 5 13.96 -7.96 3.59
CA ALA A 5 13.82 -6.88 2.64
C ALA A 5 12.65 -7.11 1.66
N ALA A 6 12.45 -8.35 1.21
CA ALA A 6 11.31 -8.74 0.38
C ALA A 6 9.98 -8.60 1.14
N LEU A 7 9.88 -9.15 2.37
CA LEU A 7 8.68 -9.00 3.21
C LEU A 7 8.29 -7.53 3.44
N PHE A 8 9.27 -6.64 3.61
CA PHE A 8 9.04 -5.22 3.84
C PHE A 8 8.87 -4.38 2.57
N SER A 9 9.33 -4.85 1.41
CA SER A 9 9.11 -4.19 0.12
C SER A 9 7.80 -4.57 -0.56
N ILE A 10 7.13 -5.65 -0.11
CA ILE A 10 5.93 -6.22 -0.75
C ILE A 10 4.65 -5.47 -0.38
N ILE A 11 4.63 -4.75 0.74
CA ILE A 11 3.45 -4.02 1.20
C ILE A 11 3.73 -2.52 1.01
N PRO A 12 3.03 -1.84 0.07
CA PRO A 12 3.01 -0.38 0.02
C PRO A 12 2.76 0.18 1.43
N TYR A 13 3.39 1.29 1.80
CA TYR A 13 3.34 1.88 3.15
C TYR A 13 4.19 1.19 4.24
N VAL A 14 4.50 -0.11 4.14
CA VAL A 14 5.32 -0.79 5.16
C VAL A 14 6.78 -0.32 5.15
N GLY A 15 7.32 -0.02 3.96
CA GLY A 15 8.63 0.62 3.82
C GLY A 15 8.72 1.96 4.54
N ASN A 16 7.66 2.78 4.50
CA ASN A 16 7.60 4.07 5.19
C ASN A 16 7.53 3.90 6.71
N ILE A 17 6.73 2.94 7.20
CA ILE A 17 6.61 2.65 8.63
C ILE A 17 7.96 2.18 9.20
N ILE A 18 8.63 1.28 8.49
CA ILE A 18 9.88 0.66 8.97
C ILE A 18 11.06 1.59 8.78
N GLY A 19 11.18 2.21 7.60
CA GLY A 19 12.20 3.21 7.33
C GLY A 19 12.09 4.39 8.29
N GLY A 20 10.87 4.87 8.53
CA GLY A 20 10.59 5.94 9.48
C GLY A 20 10.90 5.54 10.91
N GLY A 21 10.50 4.33 11.33
CA GLY A 21 10.81 3.79 12.66
C GLY A 21 12.31 3.68 12.91
N ILE A 22 13.07 3.15 11.93
CA ILE A 22 14.53 3.07 12.01
C ILE A 22 15.15 4.47 12.11
N ALA A 23 14.70 5.43 11.30
CA ALA A 23 15.21 6.80 11.32
C ALA A 23 15.01 7.47 12.70
N VAL A 24 13.85 7.26 13.33
CA VAL A 24 13.56 7.77 14.68
C VAL A 24 14.45 7.11 15.73
N VAL A 25 14.60 5.79 15.69
CA VAL A 25 15.46 5.04 16.63
C VAL A 25 16.92 5.47 16.51
N LEU A 26 17.43 5.61 15.29
CA LEU A 26 18.80 6.07 15.06
C LEU A 26 18.97 7.53 15.51
N SER A 27 18.03 8.41 15.21
CA SER A 27 18.08 9.80 15.65
C SER A 27 18.12 9.91 17.18
N TYR A 28 17.31 9.11 17.87
CA TYR A 28 17.32 9.04 19.33
C TYR A 28 18.65 8.53 19.87
N LEU A 29 19.21 7.47 19.28
CA LEU A 29 20.43 6.83 19.76
C LEU A 29 21.68 7.71 19.57
N TYR A 30 21.77 8.44 18.46
CA TYR A 30 22.97 9.21 18.09
C TYR A 30 22.89 10.70 18.41
N ALA A 31 21.69 11.28 18.45
CA ALA A 31 21.49 12.73 18.58
C ALA A 31 20.58 13.11 19.77
N GLY A 32 19.96 12.13 20.43
CA GLY A 32 19.14 12.33 21.63
C GLY A 32 17.68 12.68 21.33
N THR A 33 16.96 13.12 22.37
CA THR A 33 15.50 13.24 22.34
C THR A 33 14.99 14.36 21.44
N THR A 34 15.63 15.54 21.46
CA THR A 34 15.15 16.68 20.67
C THR A 34 15.24 16.44 19.16
N PRO A 35 16.35 15.92 18.61
CA PRO A 35 16.42 15.57 17.19
C PRO A 35 15.46 14.43 16.80
N ALA A 36 15.26 13.44 17.68
CA ALA A 36 14.30 12.37 17.42
C ALA A 36 12.87 12.88 17.27
N LEU A 37 12.44 13.83 18.11
CA LEU A 37 11.12 14.46 18.01
C LEU A 37 10.96 15.26 16.70
N ILE A 38 12.03 15.93 16.25
CA ILE A 38 12.03 16.63 14.95
C ILE A 38 11.88 15.63 13.81
N VAL A 39 12.62 14.52 13.85
CA VAL A 39 12.52 13.45 12.84
C VAL A 39 11.12 12.86 12.80
N ILE A 40 10.50 12.60 13.96
CA ILE A 40 9.09 12.16 14.03
C ILE A 40 8.19 13.18 13.33
N GLY A 41 8.31 14.46 13.68
CA GLY A 41 7.47 15.52 13.09
C GLY A 41 7.60 15.60 11.56
N VAL A 42 8.83 15.60 11.05
CA VAL A 42 9.10 15.67 9.60
C VAL A 42 8.55 14.44 8.87
N ILE A 43 8.81 13.23 9.40
CA ILE A 43 8.35 11.99 8.79
C ILE A 43 6.83 11.88 8.83
N SER A 44 6.19 12.32 9.93
CA SER A 44 4.73 12.35 10.02
C SER A 44 4.12 13.31 9.00
N ILE A 45 4.67 14.51 8.81
CA ILE A 45 4.18 15.46 7.80
C ILE A 45 4.35 14.88 6.40
N ALA A 46 5.54 14.35 6.08
CA ALA A 46 5.80 13.73 4.78
C ALA A 46 4.83 12.58 4.48
N GLN A 47 4.55 11.72 5.47
CA GLN A 47 3.58 10.65 5.30
C GLN A 47 2.15 11.17 5.14
N LEU A 48 1.76 12.25 5.83
CA LEU A 48 0.43 12.83 5.64
C LEU A 48 0.29 13.40 4.22
N GLU A 49 1.27 14.14 3.72
CA GLU A 49 1.27 14.62 2.34
C GLU A 49 1.23 13.46 1.34
N GLU A 50 2.02 12.40 1.60
CA GLU A 50 2.05 11.25 0.72
C GLU A 50 0.70 10.52 0.67
N ASN A 51 0.07 10.29 1.82
CA ASN A 51 -1.19 9.54 1.91
C ASN A 51 -2.40 10.36 1.45
N TYR A 52 -2.45 11.66 1.72
CA TYR A 52 -3.61 12.51 1.43
C TYR A 52 -3.49 13.29 0.12
N ILE A 53 -2.29 13.51 -0.41
CA ILE A 53 -2.07 14.28 -1.64
C ILE A 53 -1.46 13.40 -2.73
N LEU A 54 -0.26 12.83 -2.52
CA LEU A 54 0.42 12.10 -3.60
C LEU A 54 -0.32 10.82 -3.97
N THR A 55 -0.79 10.05 -2.99
CA THR A 55 -1.48 8.78 -3.23
C THR A 55 -2.73 8.99 -4.10
N PRO A 56 -3.68 9.88 -3.76
CA PRO A 56 -4.83 10.12 -4.65
C PRO A 56 -4.43 10.78 -5.99
N TRP A 57 -3.37 11.59 -6.02
CA TRP A 57 -2.93 12.24 -7.27
C TRP A 57 -2.23 11.30 -8.25
N ILE A 58 -1.46 10.33 -7.74
CA ILE A 58 -0.71 9.34 -8.53
C ILE A 58 -1.58 8.13 -8.87
N ILE A 59 -2.36 7.65 -7.90
CA ILE A 59 -3.14 6.42 -8.03
C ILE A 59 -4.56 6.70 -8.56
N GLY A 60 -5.06 7.92 -8.41
CA GLY A 60 -6.42 8.28 -8.81
C GLY A 60 -7.45 7.65 -7.88
N ASP A 61 -8.45 8.41 -7.49
CA ASP A 61 -9.54 8.01 -6.59
C ASP A 61 -10.51 6.97 -7.22
N GLU A 62 -10.07 6.21 -8.23
CA GLU A 62 -10.97 5.53 -9.19
C GLU A 62 -11.15 4.04 -8.94
N ILE A 63 -10.27 3.38 -8.18
CA ILE A 63 -10.43 1.93 -7.96
C ILE A 63 -11.20 1.69 -6.67
N ASP A 64 -12.52 1.84 -6.76
CA ASP A 64 -13.52 1.60 -5.71
C ASP A 64 -13.60 0.10 -5.34
N LEU A 65 -12.48 -0.43 -4.86
CA LEU A 65 -12.23 -1.83 -4.54
C LEU A 65 -12.32 -2.06 -3.03
N ASN A 66 -12.91 -3.19 -2.66
CA ASN A 66 -12.96 -3.64 -1.28
C ASN A 66 -11.52 -3.81 -0.72
N PRO A 67 -11.16 -3.15 0.40
CA PRO A 67 -9.82 -3.24 1.00
C PRO A 67 -9.35 -4.67 1.25
N PHE A 68 -10.28 -5.57 1.60
CA PHE A 68 -9.97 -6.98 1.81
C PHE A 68 -9.51 -7.67 0.52
N ILE A 69 -10.20 -7.42 -0.59
CA ILE A 69 -9.85 -7.96 -1.91
C ILE A 69 -8.50 -7.41 -2.37
N THR A 70 -8.24 -6.14 -2.10
CA THR A 70 -6.97 -5.49 -2.44
C THR A 70 -5.79 -6.15 -1.71
N VAL A 71 -5.90 -6.34 -0.38
CA VAL A 71 -4.87 -7.03 0.41
C VAL A 71 -4.71 -8.47 -0.04
N PHE A 72 -5.81 -9.17 -0.27
CA PHE A 72 -5.80 -10.54 -0.75
C PHE A 72 -5.10 -10.65 -2.12
N GLY A 73 -5.41 -9.75 -3.05
CA GLY A 73 -4.78 -9.67 -4.36
C GLY A 73 -3.28 -9.43 -4.25
N ILE A 74 -2.84 -8.49 -3.41
CA ILE A 74 -1.41 -8.22 -3.18
C ILE A 74 -0.69 -9.48 -2.69
N ILE A 75 -1.24 -10.18 -1.70
CA ILE A 75 -0.64 -11.42 -1.16
C ILE A 75 -0.56 -12.48 -2.26
N LEU A 76 -1.63 -12.67 -3.02
CA LEU A 76 -1.74 -13.72 -4.02
C LEU A 76 -0.79 -13.48 -5.20
N PHE A 77 -0.78 -12.26 -5.77
CA PHE A 77 0.15 -11.89 -6.83
C PHE A 77 1.60 -11.81 -6.35
N SER A 78 1.82 -11.39 -5.09
CA SER A 78 3.15 -11.42 -4.50
C SER A 78 3.70 -12.84 -4.34
N MET A 79 2.84 -13.84 -4.12
CA MET A 79 3.28 -15.23 -4.04
C MET A 79 3.62 -15.80 -5.42
N LEU A 80 2.95 -15.34 -6.48
CA LEU A 80 3.17 -15.80 -7.85
C LEU A 80 4.46 -15.22 -8.48
N TRP A 81 4.67 -13.91 -8.35
CA TRP A 81 5.77 -13.20 -9.03
C TRP A 81 6.65 -12.36 -8.10
N GLY A 82 6.53 -12.54 -6.78
CA GLY A 82 7.31 -11.78 -5.80
C GLY A 82 6.91 -10.30 -5.79
N THR A 83 7.89 -9.43 -5.54
CA THR A 83 7.68 -7.97 -5.44
C THR A 83 7.04 -7.36 -6.68
N VAL A 84 7.38 -7.86 -7.88
CA VAL A 84 6.77 -7.36 -9.12
C VAL A 84 5.28 -7.64 -9.14
N GLY A 85 4.86 -8.83 -8.68
CA GLY A 85 3.46 -9.20 -8.54
C GLY A 85 2.69 -8.30 -7.58
N ALA A 86 3.30 -7.89 -6.47
CA ALA A 86 2.70 -6.97 -5.51
C ALA A 86 2.41 -5.58 -6.11
N ILE A 87 3.33 -5.05 -6.92
CA ILE A 87 3.19 -3.73 -7.56
C ILE A 87 2.01 -3.73 -8.54
N ILE A 88 1.86 -4.79 -9.32
CA ILE A 88 0.83 -4.89 -10.36
C ILE A 88 -0.50 -5.45 -9.84
N ALA A 89 -0.59 -5.84 -8.56
CA ALA A 89 -1.78 -6.46 -8.00
C ALA A 89 -3.00 -5.54 -8.07
N LEU A 90 -2.86 -4.27 -7.66
CA LEU A 90 -3.94 -3.28 -7.71
C LEU A 90 -4.53 -3.11 -9.13
N PRO A 91 -3.72 -2.79 -10.16
CA PRO A 91 -4.26 -2.60 -11.51
C PRO A 91 -4.86 -3.90 -12.07
N LEU A 92 -4.29 -5.07 -11.79
CA LEU A 92 -4.88 -6.35 -12.21
C LEU A 92 -6.24 -6.61 -11.57
N VAL A 93 -6.36 -6.40 -10.26
CA VAL A 93 -7.63 -6.54 -9.54
C VAL A 93 -8.65 -5.53 -10.06
N GLY A 94 -8.23 -4.30 -10.37
CA GLY A 94 -9.06 -3.28 -11.01
C GLY A 94 -9.57 -3.71 -12.39
N VAL A 95 -8.71 -4.25 -13.24
CA VAL A 95 -9.10 -4.77 -14.57
C VAL A 95 -10.10 -5.93 -14.44
N ILE A 96 -9.88 -6.86 -13.51
CA ILE A 96 -10.81 -7.97 -13.25
C ILE A 96 -12.18 -7.45 -12.83
N LYS A 97 -12.23 -6.44 -11.95
CA LYS A 97 -13.49 -5.80 -11.54
C LYS A 97 -14.24 -5.23 -12.74
N VAL A 98 -13.56 -4.45 -13.60
CA VAL A 98 -14.17 -3.84 -14.79
C VAL A 98 -14.70 -4.91 -15.76
N ILE A 99 -13.98 -6.02 -15.92
CA ILE A 99 -14.44 -7.15 -16.75
C ILE A 99 -15.73 -7.75 -16.17
N TYR A 100 -15.80 -8.00 -14.86
CA TYR A 100 -16.99 -8.55 -14.23
C TYR A 100 -18.18 -7.59 -14.22
N GLU A 101 -17.94 -6.28 -14.21
CA GLU A 101 -19.00 -5.27 -14.36
C GLU A 101 -19.62 -5.28 -15.77
N HIS A 102 -18.86 -5.60 -16.80
CA HIS A 102 -19.35 -5.61 -18.20
C HIS A 102 -19.76 -6.99 -18.71
N ALA A 103 -19.39 -8.07 -18.01
CA ALA A 103 -19.77 -9.43 -18.37
C ALA A 103 -21.20 -9.75 -17.91
N LYS A 104 -22.11 -9.99 -18.86
CA LYS A 104 -23.50 -10.39 -18.57
C LYS A 104 -23.53 -11.64 -17.67
N GLY A 105 -24.16 -11.52 -16.50
CA GLY A 105 -24.30 -12.60 -15.52
C GLY A 105 -23.22 -12.64 -14.43
N MET A 106 -22.20 -11.77 -14.48
CA MET A 106 -21.16 -11.67 -13.43
C MET A 106 -21.36 -10.49 -12.46
N GLU A 107 -22.50 -9.80 -12.54
CA GLU A 107 -22.84 -8.64 -11.71
C GLU A 107 -22.73 -8.93 -10.20
N ALA A 108 -23.05 -10.16 -9.77
CA ALA A 108 -22.91 -10.59 -8.38
C ALA A 108 -21.44 -10.59 -7.91
N TYR A 109 -20.50 -10.98 -8.75
CA TYR A 109 -19.07 -10.97 -8.42
C TYR A 109 -18.51 -9.55 -8.44
N ALA A 110 -18.94 -8.71 -9.39
CA ALA A 110 -18.59 -7.30 -9.40
C ALA A 110 -19.03 -6.58 -8.12
N TYR A 111 -20.23 -6.90 -7.61
CA TYR A 111 -20.74 -6.34 -6.35
C TYR A 111 -19.88 -6.72 -5.14
N LEU A 112 -19.30 -7.93 -5.09
CA LEU A 112 -18.40 -8.36 -4.01
C LEU A 112 -17.05 -7.64 -4.03
N LEU A 113 -16.59 -7.24 -5.22
CA LEU A 113 -15.34 -6.51 -5.41
C LEU A 113 -15.48 -5.03 -5.08
N LYS A 114 -16.69 -4.49 -5.14
CA LYS A 114 -16.97 -3.08 -4.83
C LYS A 114 -16.85 -2.80 -3.33
N LYS A 115 -16.31 -1.63 -2.98
CA LYS A 115 -16.23 -1.18 -1.58
C LYS A 115 -17.66 -1.01 -1.04
N LYS A 116 -17.95 -1.66 0.09
CA LYS A 116 -19.22 -1.48 0.80
C LYS A 116 -19.12 -0.16 1.55
N GLU A 117 -20.03 0.78 1.27
CA GLU A 117 -20.20 2.00 2.07
C GLU A 117 -20.48 1.67 3.54
#